data_AF-A0A7S2QTH8-F1
#
_entry.id   AF-A0A7S2QTH8-F1
#
_cell.length_a   1.000
_cell.length_b   1.000
_cell.length_c   1.000
_cell.angle_alpha   90.00
_cell.angle_beta   90.00
_cell.angle_gamma   90.00
#
_symmetry.space_group_name_H-M   'P 1'
#
loop_
_entity.id
_entity.type
_entity.pdbx_description
1 polymer ?
#
loop_
_entity_poly.entity_id
_entity_poly.type
_entity_poly.pdbx_seq_one_letter_code
_entity_poly.pdbx_strand_id
1 'polypeptide(L)'
;QAQTALERDFQAGKVSVRGLHLLHKYADAVEVNLQLDLGGTESQRLLVVNIRRANVTNSENMMVSDNKGRIVYMNSDLRNMLGYGPKEILKMDVSRLMNPPYSLLHYKWMKDPSPRIPLQSCRNAATVVMVDSKGTSLPVKPHIQTREDGDSVIHVVNVEKSSWEHGLDERRLMLVIDSRGTVLEAGDSPTALFGFKPSTLVGQPLSCFVDVFQALIKEVEELIAKMISKASERPGYSWRVGVHPPLTEDLEAASDVARAVLVKNTKPALMQIELRDPDEEGDLPQLRLYLWKADMVTGVVEVDRNLVVTKPACCALHPSGMLFG
;
A
#
# COMPACT_ATOMS: atom_id res chain seq x y z
N GLN A 1 26.65 -14.08 -35.78
CA GLN A 1 26.10 -15.39 -35.37
C GLN A 1 25.11 -15.94 -36.41
N ALA A 2 24.03 -15.25 -36.78
CA ALA A 2 23.09 -15.75 -37.79
C ALA A 2 23.69 -15.91 -39.20
N GLN A 3 24.61 -15.03 -39.61
CA GLN A 3 25.27 -15.08 -40.94
C GLN A 3 26.24 -16.27 -41.11
N THR A 4 26.62 -16.96 -40.04
CA THR A 4 27.62 -18.04 -40.05
C THR A 4 27.06 -19.38 -39.57
N ALA A 5 25.77 -19.44 -39.23
CA ALA A 5 25.12 -20.64 -38.71
C ALA A 5 24.57 -21.50 -39.86
N LEU A 6 24.66 -22.84 -39.72
CA LEU A 6 24.12 -23.78 -40.70
C LEU A 6 22.62 -24.01 -40.47
N GLU A 7 21.90 -24.48 -41.48
CA GLU A 7 20.45 -24.78 -41.41
C GLU A 7 20.09 -25.71 -40.25
N ARG A 8 20.96 -26.69 -39.95
CA ARG A 8 20.83 -27.58 -38.78
C ARG A 8 20.91 -26.85 -37.43
N ASP A 9 21.63 -25.73 -37.36
CA ASP A 9 21.81 -24.96 -36.12
C ASP A 9 20.57 -24.13 -35.81
N PHE A 10 19.85 -23.68 -36.83
CA PHE A 10 18.52 -23.05 -36.68
C PHE A 10 17.45 -24.08 -36.33
N GLN A 11 17.42 -25.24 -37.01
CA GLN A 11 16.47 -26.32 -36.69
C GLN A 11 16.67 -26.89 -35.27
N ALA A 12 17.91 -26.90 -34.77
CA ALA A 12 18.24 -27.32 -33.41
C ALA A 12 18.08 -26.20 -32.36
N GLY A 13 17.60 -25.00 -32.73
CA GLY A 13 17.43 -23.87 -31.82
C GLY A 13 18.74 -23.33 -31.22
N LYS A 14 19.89 -23.62 -31.84
CA LYS A 14 21.23 -23.26 -31.33
C LYS A 14 21.59 -21.80 -31.60
N VAL A 15 20.88 -21.14 -32.50
CA VAL A 15 21.06 -19.71 -32.77
C VAL A 15 20.20 -18.92 -31.79
N SER A 16 20.81 -18.57 -30.65
CA SER A 16 20.17 -17.74 -29.63
C SER A 16 21.09 -16.59 -29.22
N VAL A 17 20.48 -15.46 -28.87
CA VAL A 17 21.17 -14.31 -28.30
C VAL A 17 20.49 -13.98 -26.98
N ARG A 18 21.29 -13.87 -25.92
CA ARG A 18 20.82 -13.58 -24.56
C ARG A 18 21.24 -12.17 -24.14
N GLY A 19 20.50 -11.58 -23.21
CA GLY A 19 20.83 -10.27 -22.62
C GLY A 19 20.65 -9.09 -23.58
N LEU A 20 19.83 -9.25 -24.62
CA LEU A 20 19.49 -8.13 -25.50
C LEU A 20 18.47 -7.23 -24.83
N HIS A 21 18.61 -5.93 -25.00
CA HIS A 21 17.68 -4.95 -24.46
C HIS A 21 16.81 -4.41 -25.59
N LEU A 22 15.50 -4.68 -25.54
CA LEU A 22 14.53 -4.12 -26.47
C LEU A 22 13.89 -2.87 -25.87
N LEU A 23 13.82 -1.80 -26.66
CA LEU A 23 13.08 -0.60 -26.29
C LEU A 23 11.59 -0.95 -26.21
N HIS A 24 11.00 -0.79 -25.03
CA HIS A 24 9.57 -0.95 -24.83
C HIS A 24 8.88 0.40 -25.01
N LYS A 25 7.69 0.43 -25.65
CA LYS A 25 6.97 1.69 -25.91
C LYS A 25 6.67 2.47 -24.62
N TYR A 26 6.39 1.77 -23.52
CA TYR A 26 5.90 2.38 -22.28
C TYR A 26 6.81 2.18 -21.07
N ALA A 27 7.87 1.37 -21.19
CA ALA A 27 8.72 0.95 -20.08
C ALA A 27 10.19 1.23 -20.43
N ASP A 28 11.07 1.01 -19.46
CA ASP A 28 12.50 1.01 -19.73
C ASP A 28 12.88 -0.18 -20.62
N ALA A 29 14.13 -0.20 -21.08
CA ALA A 29 14.60 -1.24 -21.98
C ALA A 29 14.45 -2.62 -21.33
N VAL A 30 13.70 -3.51 -21.99
CA VAL A 30 13.37 -4.83 -21.46
C VAL A 30 14.41 -5.83 -21.94
N GLU A 31 15.04 -6.52 -20.99
CA GLU A 31 15.96 -7.60 -21.30
C GLU A 31 15.21 -8.82 -21.84
N VAL A 32 15.63 -9.30 -23.01
CA VAL A 32 15.06 -10.43 -23.73
C VAL A 32 16.12 -11.40 -24.20
N ASN A 33 15.70 -12.64 -24.35
CA ASN A 33 16.38 -13.70 -25.04
C ASN A 33 15.71 -13.91 -26.40
N LEU A 34 16.49 -13.84 -27.48
CA LEU A 34 16.05 -14.16 -28.83
C LEU A 34 16.48 -15.59 -29.16
N GLN A 35 15.55 -16.36 -29.71
CA GLN A 35 15.82 -17.62 -30.38
C GLN A 35 15.39 -17.49 -31.84
N LEU A 36 16.28 -17.85 -32.76
CA LEU A 36 16.02 -17.82 -34.19
C LEU A 36 15.77 -19.26 -34.68
N ASP A 37 14.58 -19.50 -35.21
CA ASP A 37 14.21 -20.76 -35.83
C ASP A 37 13.92 -20.53 -37.33
N LEU A 38 14.05 -21.59 -38.14
CA LEU A 38 13.66 -21.57 -39.55
C LEU A 38 12.23 -22.11 -39.69
N GLY A 39 11.37 -21.32 -40.32
CA GLY A 39 10.01 -21.71 -40.69
C GLY A 39 9.73 -21.46 -42.17
N GLY A 40 8.51 -21.75 -42.61
CA GLY A 40 8.07 -21.56 -43.99
C GLY A 40 8.10 -22.84 -44.83
N THR A 41 8.05 -22.68 -46.16
CA THR A 41 8.06 -23.77 -47.14
C THR A 41 9.41 -23.83 -47.87
N GLU A 42 9.64 -24.87 -48.68
CA GLU A 42 10.85 -24.97 -49.52
C GLU A 42 11.00 -23.78 -50.47
N SER A 43 9.89 -23.21 -50.94
CA SER A 43 9.86 -22.05 -51.83
C SER A 43 9.93 -20.70 -51.11
N GLN A 44 9.59 -20.63 -49.82
CA GLN A 44 9.63 -19.42 -49.01
C GLN A 44 10.16 -19.73 -47.61
N ARG A 45 11.45 -19.46 -47.41
CA ARG A 45 12.10 -19.59 -46.11
C ARG A 45 11.84 -18.34 -45.27
N LEU A 46 11.38 -18.53 -44.04
CA LEU A 46 11.12 -17.48 -43.06
C LEU A 46 12.03 -17.69 -41.84
N LEU A 47 12.60 -16.60 -41.33
CA LEU A 47 13.23 -16.61 -40.01
C LEU A 47 12.15 -16.28 -38.97
N VAL A 48 11.91 -17.23 -38.07
CA VAL A 48 11.00 -17.05 -36.94
C VAL A 48 11.83 -16.59 -35.75
N VAL A 49 11.58 -15.36 -35.31
CA VAL A 49 12.23 -14.80 -34.12
C VAL A 49 11.33 -15.01 -32.92
N ASN A 50 11.72 -15.95 -32.06
CA ASN A 50 11.08 -16.19 -30.77
C ASN A 50 11.75 -15.31 -29.71
N ILE A 51 11.04 -14.27 -29.24
CA ILE A 51 11.53 -13.38 -28.19
C ILE A 51 10.85 -13.74 -26.87
N ARG A 52 11.67 -13.97 -25.83
CA ARG A 52 11.20 -14.25 -24.46
C ARG A 52 11.87 -13.27 -23.51
N ARG A 53 11.12 -12.69 -22.57
CA ARG A 53 11.69 -11.83 -21.52
C ARG A 53 12.67 -12.65 -20.66
N ALA A 54 13.87 -12.13 -20.43
CA ALA A 54 14.92 -12.84 -19.69
C ALA A 54 14.62 -12.85 -18.18
N ASN A 55 14.18 -11.71 -17.64
CA ASN A 55 13.77 -11.55 -16.25
C ASN A 55 12.24 -11.58 -16.14
N VAL A 56 11.67 -12.77 -15.93
CA VAL A 56 10.23 -12.97 -15.63
C VAL A 56 9.92 -12.69 -14.15
N THR A 57 10.93 -12.78 -13.28
CA THR A 57 10.81 -12.62 -11.82
C THR A 57 10.39 -11.22 -11.39
N ASN A 58 10.77 -10.19 -12.14
CA ASN A 58 10.18 -8.85 -12.01
C ASN A 58 8.96 -8.76 -12.93
N SER A 59 7.90 -9.48 -12.56
CA SER A 59 6.58 -9.35 -13.17
C SER A 59 6.01 -7.97 -12.80
N GLU A 60 6.46 -6.94 -13.48
CA GLU A 60 5.95 -5.58 -13.30
C GLU A 60 4.53 -5.56 -13.84
N ASN A 61 3.53 -5.76 -12.98
CA ASN A 61 2.14 -5.64 -13.38
C ASN A 61 1.94 -4.20 -13.88
N MET A 62 1.71 -4.01 -15.18
CA MET A 62 1.78 -2.70 -15.80
C MET A 62 0.49 -2.44 -16.58
N MET A 63 -0.06 -1.25 -16.40
CA MET A 63 -1.09 -0.70 -17.28
C MET A 63 -0.73 0.70 -17.74
N VAL A 64 -1.32 1.11 -18.86
CA VAL A 64 -1.20 2.45 -19.40
C VAL A 64 -2.60 2.98 -19.66
N SER A 65 -2.91 4.16 -19.13
CA SER A 65 -4.15 4.87 -19.41
C SER A 65 -3.90 6.17 -20.16
N ASP A 66 -4.90 6.62 -20.92
CA ASP A 66 -4.93 7.96 -21.51
C ASP A 66 -5.31 9.04 -20.47
N ASN A 67 -5.27 10.30 -20.88
CA ASN A 67 -5.68 11.45 -20.06
C ASN A 67 -7.15 11.44 -19.62
N LYS A 68 -7.99 10.58 -20.19
CA LYS A 68 -9.40 10.39 -19.81
C LYS A 68 -9.58 9.19 -18.87
N GLY A 69 -8.51 8.47 -18.52
CA GLY A 69 -8.55 7.29 -17.67
C GLY A 69 -8.91 6.00 -18.41
N ARG A 70 -8.87 5.96 -19.74
CA ARG A 70 -9.14 4.74 -20.52
C ARG A 70 -7.85 3.94 -20.67
N ILE A 71 -7.93 2.65 -20.41
CA ILE A 71 -6.80 1.74 -20.50
C ILE A 71 -6.46 1.48 -21.98
N VAL A 72 -5.26 1.89 -22.37
CA VAL A 72 -4.68 1.71 -23.71
C VAL A 72 -3.87 0.41 -23.76
N TYR A 73 -3.22 0.05 -22.67
CA TYR A 73 -2.41 -1.15 -22.57
C TYR A 73 -2.46 -1.74 -21.16
N MET A 74 -2.43 -3.07 -21.07
CA MET A 74 -2.24 -3.80 -19.82
C MET A 74 -1.51 -5.10 -20.13
N ASN A 75 -0.42 -5.38 -19.42
CA ASN A 75 0.36 -6.60 -19.63
C ASN A 75 -0.36 -7.84 -19.08
N SER A 76 -0.01 -9.01 -19.59
CA SER A 76 -0.66 -10.28 -19.23
C SER A 76 -0.70 -10.54 -17.72
N ASP A 77 0.34 -10.16 -17.00
CA ASP A 77 0.48 -10.44 -15.58
C ASP A 77 -0.55 -9.67 -14.76
N LEU A 78 -0.70 -8.36 -15.02
CA LEU A 78 -1.73 -7.55 -14.38
C LEU A 78 -3.15 -8.02 -14.76
N ARG A 79 -3.37 -8.40 -16.02
CA ARG A 79 -4.68 -8.92 -16.48
C ARG A 79 -5.06 -10.18 -15.73
N ASN A 80 -4.13 -11.13 -15.63
CA ASN A 80 -4.33 -12.39 -14.94
C ASN A 80 -4.56 -12.17 -13.45
N MET A 81 -3.82 -11.23 -12.85
CA MET A 81 -3.99 -10.83 -11.45
C MET A 81 -5.38 -10.26 -11.17
N LEU A 82 -5.92 -9.45 -12.08
CA LEU A 82 -7.25 -8.83 -11.96
C LEU A 82 -8.38 -9.67 -12.57
N GLY A 83 -8.08 -10.84 -13.14
CA GLY A 83 -9.08 -11.75 -13.71
C GLY A 83 -9.80 -11.24 -14.97
N TYR A 84 -9.15 -10.39 -15.78
CA TYR A 84 -9.73 -9.86 -17.03
C TYR A 84 -9.15 -10.54 -18.28
N GLY A 85 -10.00 -10.75 -19.29
CA GLY A 85 -9.61 -11.24 -20.60
C GLY A 85 -8.93 -10.17 -21.47
N PRO A 86 -8.12 -10.55 -22.49
CA PRO A 86 -7.39 -9.61 -23.32
C PRO A 86 -8.23 -8.58 -24.07
N LYS A 87 -9.47 -8.94 -24.44
CA LYS A 87 -10.39 -8.06 -25.18
C LYS A 87 -11.19 -7.11 -24.28
N GLU A 88 -11.36 -7.46 -23.01
CA GLU A 88 -12.22 -6.71 -22.08
C GLU A 88 -11.57 -5.41 -21.59
N ILE A 89 -10.24 -5.34 -21.66
CA ILE A 89 -9.47 -4.26 -21.04
C ILE A 89 -9.24 -3.08 -21.99
N LEU A 90 -9.25 -3.33 -23.30
CA LEU A 90 -9.00 -2.29 -24.26
C LEU A 90 -10.11 -1.22 -24.20
N LYS A 91 -9.73 0.03 -23.90
CA LYS A 91 -10.63 1.17 -23.65
C LYS A 91 -11.53 1.04 -22.41
N MET A 92 -11.26 0.08 -21.54
CA MET A 92 -11.90 0.01 -20.22
C MET A 92 -11.52 1.24 -19.41
N ASP A 93 -12.48 1.80 -18.68
CA ASP A 93 -12.23 2.93 -17.78
C ASP A 93 -11.54 2.44 -16.50
N VAL A 94 -10.48 3.13 -16.07
CA VAL A 94 -9.72 2.81 -14.85
C VAL A 94 -10.61 2.82 -13.60
N SER A 95 -11.70 3.59 -13.59
CA SER A 95 -12.71 3.58 -12.51
C SER A 95 -13.32 2.21 -12.26
N ARG A 96 -13.35 1.30 -13.26
CA ARG A 96 -13.80 -0.08 -13.08
C ARG A 96 -12.89 -0.91 -12.19
N LEU A 97 -11.64 -0.48 -12.01
CA LEU A 97 -10.67 -1.13 -11.13
C LEU A 97 -10.72 -0.57 -9.71
N MET A 98 -11.72 0.23 -9.34
CA MET A 98 -11.82 0.85 -8.01
C MET A 98 -13.19 0.64 -7.36
N ASN A 99 -13.20 0.57 -6.03
CA ASN A 99 -14.44 0.61 -5.26
C ASN A 99 -15.04 2.03 -5.22
N PRO A 100 -16.37 2.16 -5.10
CA PRO A 100 -16.99 3.41 -4.68
C PRO A 100 -16.45 3.85 -3.30
N PRO A 101 -16.28 5.17 -3.08
CA PRO A 101 -16.65 6.29 -3.95
C PRO A 101 -15.52 6.67 -4.91
N TYR A 102 -14.34 6.06 -4.79
CA TYR A 102 -13.15 6.43 -5.55
C TYR A 102 -13.37 6.26 -7.05
N SER A 103 -14.09 5.22 -7.49
CA SER A 103 -14.46 5.03 -8.90
C SER A 103 -15.25 6.21 -9.48
N LEU A 104 -16.16 6.82 -8.69
CA LEU A 104 -17.00 7.94 -9.11
C LEU A 104 -16.23 9.27 -9.13
N LEU A 105 -15.26 9.43 -8.22
CA LEU A 105 -14.50 10.67 -8.07
C LEU A 105 -13.24 10.72 -8.94
N HIS A 106 -12.76 9.56 -9.41
CA HIS A 106 -11.44 9.47 -10.06
C HIS A 106 -11.31 10.34 -11.31
N TYR A 107 -12.36 10.40 -12.14
CA TYR A 107 -12.35 11.23 -13.34
C TYR A 107 -12.08 12.71 -13.02
N LYS A 108 -12.67 13.22 -11.94
CA LYS A 108 -12.43 14.60 -11.47
C LYS A 108 -10.96 14.78 -11.06
N TRP A 109 -10.38 13.82 -10.34
CA TRP A 109 -8.98 13.89 -9.90
C TRP A 109 -7.97 13.74 -11.03
N MET A 110 -8.32 13.06 -12.12
CA MET A 110 -7.48 13.02 -13.32
C MET A 110 -7.54 14.33 -14.10
N LYS A 111 -8.74 14.91 -14.27
CA LYS A 111 -8.92 16.15 -15.03
C LYS A 111 -8.38 17.38 -14.30
N ASP A 112 -8.55 17.45 -12.99
CA ASP A 112 -8.17 18.57 -12.14
C ASP A 112 -7.45 18.05 -10.88
N PRO A 113 -6.17 17.62 -11.02
CA PRO A 113 -5.43 17.04 -9.93
C PRO A 113 -5.08 18.10 -8.89
N SER A 114 -5.38 17.82 -7.62
CA SER A 114 -4.93 18.68 -6.51
C SER A 114 -3.40 18.86 -6.54
N PRO A 115 -2.89 20.09 -6.36
CA PRO A 115 -1.45 20.34 -6.30
C PRO A 115 -0.84 19.71 -5.05
N ARG A 116 -1.59 19.63 -3.94
CA ARG A 116 -1.19 18.87 -2.76
C ARG A 116 -1.54 17.41 -2.96
N ILE A 117 -0.53 16.55 -2.99
CA ILE A 117 -0.70 15.11 -3.07
C ILE A 117 -1.12 14.59 -1.69
N PRO A 118 -2.32 13.97 -1.56
CA PRO A 118 -2.72 13.34 -0.30
C PRO A 118 -1.80 12.16 0.03
N LEU A 119 -1.45 12.00 1.31
CA LEU A 119 -0.51 10.97 1.75
C LEU A 119 -0.96 9.54 1.42
N GLN A 120 -2.27 9.31 1.33
CA GLN A 120 -2.89 8.01 1.03
C GLN A 120 -3.33 7.86 -0.44
N SER A 121 -2.89 8.78 -1.29
CA SER A 121 -3.22 8.73 -2.70
C SER A 121 -2.32 7.73 -3.43
N CYS A 122 -2.85 7.14 -4.49
CA CYS A 122 -2.06 6.42 -5.49
C CYS A 122 -0.89 7.26 -6.06
N ARG A 123 -1.02 8.60 -6.07
CA ARG A 123 0.04 9.53 -6.50
C ARG A 123 1.22 9.63 -5.53
N ASN A 124 1.04 9.18 -4.28
CA ASN A 124 2.10 9.11 -3.28
C ASN A 124 2.70 7.70 -3.15
N ALA A 125 2.38 6.81 -4.10
CA ALA A 125 2.67 5.38 -4.00
C ALA A 125 2.20 4.76 -2.67
N ALA A 126 1.08 5.23 -2.11
CA ALA A 126 0.47 4.59 -0.94
C ALA A 126 -0.27 3.32 -1.37
N THR A 127 -0.39 2.36 -0.45
CA THR A 127 -1.24 1.20 -0.68
C THR A 127 -2.70 1.66 -0.84
N VAL A 128 -3.29 1.31 -1.97
CA VAL A 128 -4.70 1.55 -2.32
C VAL A 128 -5.39 0.23 -2.67
N VAL A 129 -6.70 0.26 -2.86
CA VAL A 129 -7.49 -0.93 -3.18
C VAL A 129 -7.92 -0.87 -4.64
N MET A 130 -7.49 -1.87 -5.41
CA MET A 130 -8.09 -2.18 -6.71
C MET A 130 -9.18 -3.24 -6.56
N VAL A 131 -10.05 -3.36 -7.55
CA VAL A 131 -10.99 -4.49 -7.65
C VAL A 131 -10.71 -5.34 -8.88
N ASP A 132 -10.87 -6.65 -8.72
CA ASP A 132 -10.81 -7.61 -9.82
C ASP A 132 -12.13 -7.64 -10.62
N SER A 133 -12.17 -8.47 -11.67
CA SER A 133 -13.36 -8.65 -12.51
C SER A 133 -14.60 -9.18 -11.77
N LYS A 134 -14.43 -9.74 -10.56
CA LYS A 134 -15.49 -10.26 -9.69
C LYS A 134 -15.89 -9.27 -8.59
N GLY A 135 -15.22 -8.10 -8.51
CA GLY A 135 -15.43 -7.11 -7.45
C GLY A 135 -14.66 -7.40 -6.15
N THR A 136 -13.75 -8.37 -6.16
CA THR A 136 -12.88 -8.68 -5.01
C THR A 136 -11.86 -7.58 -4.83
N SER A 137 -11.73 -7.09 -3.59
CA SER A 137 -10.77 -6.04 -3.24
C SER A 137 -9.35 -6.60 -3.13
N LEU A 138 -8.42 -5.98 -3.84
CA LEU A 138 -7.01 -6.33 -3.88
C LEU A 138 -6.15 -5.12 -3.46
N PRO A 139 -5.45 -5.19 -2.31
CA PRO A 139 -4.51 -4.16 -1.91
C PRO A 139 -3.28 -4.14 -2.82
N VAL A 140 -2.96 -2.96 -3.37
CA VAL A 140 -1.85 -2.76 -4.30
C VAL A 140 -1.17 -1.42 -4.07
N LYS A 141 0.09 -1.32 -4.49
CA LYS A 141 0.90 -0.11 -4.43
C LYS A 141 1.20 0.38 -5.85
N PRO A 142 0.49 1.41 -6.33
CA PRO A 142 0.68 1.92 -7.69
C PRO A 142 1.85 2.91 -7.74
N HIS A 143 2.70 2.75 -8.74
CA HIS A 143 3.77 3.67 -9.09
C HIS A 143 3.41 4.33 -10.42
N ILE A 144 3.04 5.61 -10.37
CA ILE A 144 2.47 6.34 -11.51
C ILE A 144 3.55 7.22 -12.14
N GLN A 145 3.78 7.04 -13.44
CA GLN A 145 4.58 7.92 -14.28
C GLN A 145 3.67 8.57 -15.34
N THR A 146 3.79 9.88 -15.52
CA THR A 146 3.07 10.60 -16.57
C THR A 146 4.05 10.92 -17.70
N ARG A 147 3.65 10.62 -18.95
CA ARG A 147 4.47 10.85 -20.15
C ARG A 147 3.62 11.55 -21.22
N GLU A 148 4.28 12.33 -22.06
CA GLU A 148 3.70 12.90 -23.27
C GLU A 148 3.95 11.93 -24.45
N ASP A 149 2.89 11.55 -25.16
CA ASP A 149 2.91 10.73 -26.39
C ASP A 149 2.28 11.56 -27.51
N GLY A 150 3.09 12.37 -28.19
CA GLY A 150 2.62 13.37 -29.16
C GLY A 150 1.78 14.45 -28.48
N ASP A 151 0.56 14.69 -28.99
CA ASP A 151 -0.39 15.67 -28.42
C ASP A 151 -1.21 15.10 -27.24
N SER A 152 -0.92 13.87 -26.79
CA SER A 152 -1.68 13.18 -25.75
C SER A 152 -0.83 12.91 -24.51
N VAL A 153 -1.44 13.05 -23.34
CA VAL A 153 -0.83 12.64 -22.07
C VAL A 153 -1.26 11.21 -21.77
N ILE A 154 -0.29 10.36 -21.42
CA ILE A 154 -0.50 8.99 -20.97
C ILE A 154 0.04 8.80 -19.55
N HIS A 155 -0.59 7.91 -18.80
CA HIS A 155 -0.16 7.52 -17.47
C HIS A 155 0.27 6.05 -17.50
N VAL A 156 1.56 5.81 -17.28
CA VAL A 156 2.12 4.47 -17.08
C VAL A 156 2.04 4.14 -15.59
N VAL A 157 1.32 3.07 -15.25
CA VAL A 157 1.10 2.65 -13.87
C VAL A 157 1.67 1.26 -13.67
N ASN A 158 2.72 1.17 -12.85
CA ASN A 158 3.22 -0.10 -12.34
C ASN A 158 2.49 -0.43 -11.04
N VAL A 159 2.03 -1.66 -10.91
CA VAL A 159 1.18 -2.13 -9.81
C VAL A 159 1.94 -3.20 -9.05
N GLU A 160 2.41 -2.84 -7.87
CA GLU A 160 3.03 -3.77 -6.95
C GLU A 160 1.97 -4.40 -6.05
N LYS A 161 2.07 -5.71 -5.81
CA LYS A 161 1.16 -6.40 -4.89
C LYS A 161 1.45 -5.93 -3.47
N SER A 162 0.41 -5.61 -2.72
CA SER A 162 0.52 -5.25 -1.30
C SER A 162 -0.35 -6.20 -0.46
N SER A 163 -0.38 -5.96 0.84
CA SER A 163 -1.27 -6.63 1.78
C SER A 163 -2.10 -5.61 2.54
N TRP A 164 -3.19 -6.06 3.17
CA TRP A 164 -3.96 -5.20 4.05
C TRP A 164 -3.12 -4.70 5.22
N GLU A 165 -2.30 -5.58 5.83
CA GLU A 165 -1.45 -5.19 6.95
C GLU A 165 -0.40 -4.17 6.55
N HIS A 166 0.26 -4.33 5.40
CA HIS A 166 1.22 -3.33 4.92
C HIS A 166 0.56 -1.96 4.69
N GLY A 167 -0.64 -1.95 4.10
CA GLY A 167 -1.41 -0.72 3.95
C GLY A 167 -1.87 -0.11 5.29
N LEU A 168 -2.13 -0.94 6.30
CA LEU A 168 -2.45 -0.48 7.65
C LEU A 168 -1.20 0.10 8.33
N ASP A 169 -0.04 -0.53 8.21
CA ASP A 169 1.24 -0.05 8.78
C ASP A 169 1.65 1.31 8.21
N GLU A 170 1.33 1.61 6.96
CA GLU A 170 1.50 2.94 6.37
C GLU A 170 0.66 4.04 7.06
N ARG A 171 -0.35 3.66 7.87
CA ARG A 171 -1.37 4.56 8.46
C ARG A 171 -1.42 4.51 9.98
N ARG A 172 -1.02 3.38 10.58
CA ARG A 172 -1.06 3.13 12.03
C ARG A 172 0.25 2.53 12.51
N LEU A 173 0.56 2.79 13.77
CA LEU A 173 1.58 2.10 14.54
C LEU A 173 0.92 1.05 15.43
N MET A 174 1.24 -0.22 15.22
CA MET A 174 0.81 -1.33 16.08
C MET A 174 1.90 -1.62 17.11
N LEU A 175 1.50 -1.78 18.37
CA LEU A 175 2.37 -2.17 19.48
C LEU A 175 1.74 -3.34 20.23
N VAL A 176 2.56 -4.28 20.67
CA VAL A 176 2.20 -5.26 21.70
C VAL A 176 2.76 -4.75 23.02
N ILE A 177 1.93 -4.67 24.05
CA ILE A 177 2.30 -4.12 25.36
C ILE A 177 2.00 -5.11 26.48
N ASP A 178 2.69 -4.97 27.62
CA ASP A 178 2.34 -5.67 28.85
C ASP A 178 1.24 -4.92 29.64
N SER A 179 0.79 -5.48 30.78
CA SER A 179 -0.21 -4.84 31.65
C SER A 179 0.27 -3.54 32.28
N ARG A 180 1.57 -3.29 32.33
CA ARG A 180 2.20 -2.08 32.88
C ARG A 180 2.38 -0.99 31.82
N GLY A 181 2.04 -1.27 30.56
CA GLY A 181 2.22 -0.35 29.45
C GLY A 181 3.67 -0.30 28.94
N THR A 182 4.46 -1.35 29.14
CA THR A 182 5.77 -1.50 28.50
C THR A 182 5.59 -2.10 27.12
N VAL A 183 6.26 -1.57 26.10
CA VAL A 183 6.22 -2.11 24.75
C VAL A 183 7.07 -3.38 24.67
N LEU A 184 6.43 -4.48 24.30
CA LEU A 184 7.06 -5.78 24.04
C LEU A 184 7.46 -5.92 22.57
N GLU A 185 6.58 -5.50 21.66
CA GLU A 185 6.82 -5.57 20.21
C GLU A 185 6.26 -4.33 19.51
N ALA A 186 6.84 -4.00 18.37
CA ALA A 186 6.39 -2.90 17.52
C ALA A 186 6.27 -3.37 16.05
N GLY A 187 5.20 -2.92 15.38
CA GLY A 187 4.94 -3.21 13.96
C GLY A 187 5.91 -2.51 13.00
N ASP A 188 5.71 -2.72 11.70
CA ASP A 188 6.64 -2.27 10.64
C ASP A 188 6.25 -0.92 10.02
N SER A 189 5.63 -0.05 10.82
CA SER A 189 5.20 1.27 10.36
C SER A 189 6.40 2.12 9.90
N PRO A 190 6.25 2.90 8.81
CA PRO A 190 7.36 3.68 8.30
C PRO A 190 7.72 4.83 9.25
N THR A 191 9.01 5.16 9.34
CA THR A 191 9.51 6.28 10.16
C THR A 191 8.82 7.61 9.84
N ALA A 192 8.39 7.81 8.58
CA ALA A 192 7.66 9.01 8.17
C ALA A 192 6.32 9.21 8.91
N LEU A 193 5.71 8.14 9.45
CA LEU A 193 4.41 8.21 10.12
C LEU A 193 4.49 9.13 11.36
N PHE A 194 5.28 8.72 12.36
CA PHE A 194 5.46 9.46 13.61
C PHE A 194 6.80 10.18 13.74
N GLY A 195 7.75 9.99 12.83
CA GLY A 195 9.05 10.68 12.81
C GLY A 195 10.15 9.96 13.59
N PHE A 196 9.90 8.71 13.98
CA PHE A 196 10.86 7.82 14.65
C PHE A 196 10.63 6.39 14.16
N LYS A 197 11.61 5.52 14.34
CA LYS A 197 11.51 4.10 13.93
C LYS A 197 10.75 3.31 15.02
N PRO A 198 9.70 2.54 14.69
CA PRO A 198 8.93 1.80 15.71
C PRO A 198 9.77 0.90 16.62
N SER A 199 10.82 0.28 16.07
CA SER A 199 11.71 -0.61 16.83
C SER A 199 12.42 0.07 18.00
N THR A 200 12.51 1.40 18.04
CA THR A 200 13.11 2.13 19.18
C THR A 200 12.19 2.20 20.39
N LEU A 201 10.91 1.84 20.23
CA LEU A 201 9.95 1.83 21.33
C LEU A 201 10.00 0.55 22.15
N VAL A 202 10.57 -0.53 21.63
CA VAL A 202 10.63 -1.81 22.34
C VAL A 202 11.41 -1.66 23.65
N GLY A 203 10.79 -2.10 24.75
CA GLY A 203 11.28 -1.94 26.12
C GLY A 203 10.96 -0.60 26.78
N GLN A 204 10.38 0.36 26.05
CA GLN A 204 10.00 1.66 26.60
C GLN A 204 8.57 1.64 27.13
N PRO A 205 8.25 2.41 28.20
CA PRO A 205 6.88 2.59 28.64
C PRO A 205 6.12 3.56 27.73
N LEU A 206 4.79 3.38 27.61
CA LEU A 206 3.92 4.26 26.82
C LEU A 206 4.04 5.73 27.21
N SER A 207 4.29 6.03 28.48
CA SER A 207 4.49 7.39 28.98
C SER A 207 5.68 8.11 28.32
N CYS A 208 6.67 7.41 27.78
CA CYS A 208 7.80 8.07 27.11
C CYS A 208 7.44 8.70 25.77
N PHE A 209 6.30 8.36 25.15
CA PHE A 209 5.98 8.81 23.79
C PHE A 209 4.48 9.07 23.52
N VAL A 210 3.59 8.74 24.46
CA VAL A 210 2.16 9.02 24.39
C VAL A 210 1.75 9.93 25.54
N ASP A 211 1.23 11.11 25.21
CA ASP A 211 1.01 12.21 26.16
C ASP A 211 0.02 11.88 27.29
N VAL A 212 -1.06 11.15 27.02
CA VAL A 212 -2.08 10.81 28.03
C VAL A 212 -1.49 9.98 29.18
N PHE A 213 -0.49 9.15 28.89
CA PHE A 213 0.18 8.31 29.89
C PHE A 213 1.26 9.08 30.67
N GLN A 214 1.75 10.22 30.17
CA GLN A 214 2.69 11.07 30.92
C GLN A 214 2.04 11.71 32.14
N ALA A 215 0.79 12.16 32.01
CA ALA A 215 0.06 12.75 33.11
C ALA A 215 -0.31 11.72 34.19
N LEU A 216 -0.36 10.44 33.82
CA LEU A 216 -0.93 9.36 34.62
C LEU A 216 0.09 8.22 34.90
N ILE A 217 1.39 8.52 34.95
CA ILE A 217 2.47 7.52 35.10
C ILE A 217 2.24 6.55 36.27
N LYS A 218 1.67 7.03 37.39
CA LYS A 218 1.41 6.20 38.58
C LYS A 218 0.18 5.29 38.45
N GLU A 219 -0.68 5.55 37.47
CA GLU A 219 -2.00 4.93 37.29
C GLU A 219 -2.13 4.24 35.92
N VAL A 220 -1.01 4.03 35.21
CA VAL A 220 -1.01 3.47 33.84
C VAL A 220 -1.71 2.11 33.79
N GLU A 221 -1.40 1.22 34.73
CA GLU A 221 -1.99 -0.13 34.78
C GLU A 221 -3.51 -0.09 34.98
N GLU A 222 -4.00 0.77 35.90
CA GLU A 222 -5.42 0.95 36.13
C GLU A 222 -6.12 1.60 34.92
N LEU A 223 -5.47 2.57 34.26
CA LEU A 223 -5.97 3.20 33.05
C LEU A 223 -6.09 2.19 31.91
N ILE A 224 -5.05 1.38 31.68
CA ILE A 224 -5.06 0.32 30.67
C ILE A 224 -6.20 -0.66 30.95
N ALA A 225 -6.37 -1.13 32.19
CA ALA A 225 -7.46 -2.03 32.55
C ALA A 225 -8.85 -1.42 32.27
N LYS A 226 -9.05 -0.13 32.59
CA LYS A 226 -10.29 0.59 32.26
C LYS A 226 -10.50 0.72 30.76
N MET A 227 -9.45 0.99 29.99
CA MET A 227 -9.51 1.09 28.54
C MET A 227 -9.86 -0.25 27.89
N ILE A 228 -9.27 -1.35 28.35
CA ILE A 228 -9.61 -2.72 27.89
C ILE A 228 -11.08 -3.00 28.16
N SER A 229 -11.55 -2.77 29.39
CA SER A 229 -12.96 -2.94 29.74
C SER A 229 -13.89 -2.15 28.80
N LYS A 230 -13.54 -0.88 28.52
CA LYS A 230 -14.29 -0.04 27.60
C LYS A 230 -14.28 -0.54 26.16
N ALA A 231 -13.13 -1.01 25.68
CA ALA A 231 -12.97 -1.55 24.33
C ALA A 231 -13.77 -2.86 24.16
N SER A 232 -13.81 -3.71 25.20
CA SER A 232 -14.62 -4.93 25.21
C SER A 232 -16.12 -4.65 25.22
N GLU A 233 -16.57 -3.63 25.97
CA GLU A 233 -17.97 -3.19 25.96
C GLU A 233 -18.38 -2.55 24.63
N ARG A 234 -17.46 -1.84 23.97
CA ARG A 234 -17.70 -1.07 22.75
C ARG A 234 -16.56 -1.28 21.76
N PRO A 235 -16.60 -2.36 20.97
CA PRO A 235 -15.59 -2.61 19.95
C PRO A 235 -15.42 -1.42 19.00
N GLY A 236 -14.18 -1.07 18.70
CA GLY A 236 -13.85 0.07 17.84
C GLY A 236 -13.77 1.42 18.55
N TYR A 237 -14.00 1.48 19.88
CA TYR A 237 -13.78 2.70 20.67
C TYR A 237 -12.33 3.20 20.52
N SER A 238 -12.15 4.52 20.49
CA SER A 238 -10.84 5.13 20.31
C SER A 238 -10.68 6.38 21.18
N TRP A 239 -9.43 6.73 21.47
CA TRP A 239 -9.07 7.88 22.30
C TRP A 239 -8.17 8.83 21.51
N ARG A 240 -8.40 10.15 21.65
CA ARG A 240 -7.50 11.16 21.08
C ARG A 240 -6.27 11.29 21.96
N VAL A 241 -5.09 11.13 21.36
CA VAL A 241 -3.80 11.26 22.04
C VAL A 241 -2.81 12.03 21.19
N GLY A 242 -1.75 12.50 21.81
CA GLY A 242 -0.55 13.01 21.18
C GLY A 242 0.57 11.99 21.21
N VAL A 243 1.20 11.77 20.06
CA VAL A 243 2.36 10.87 19.91
C VAL A 243 3.57 11.68 19.51
N HIS A 244 4.67 11.54 20.24
CA HIS A 244 5.93 12.21 19.94
C HIS A 244 7.10 11.21 19.92
N PRO A 245 8.27 11.58 19.38
CA PRO A 245 9.46 10.75 19.51
C PRO A 245 9.79 10.45 20.98
N PRO A 246 10.27 9.24 21.32
CA PRO A 246 10.66 8.92 22.68
C PRO A 246 11.77 9.89 23.15
N LEU A 247 11.68 10.32 24.40
CA LEU A 247 12.69 11.16 25.02
C LEU A 247 14.03 10.39 25.11
N THR A 248 15.12 11.03 24.70
CA THR A 248 16.47 10.52 25.00
C THR A 248 16.87 10.99 26.39
N GLU A 249 17.76 10.25 27.07
CA GLU A 249 18.24 10.59 28.42
C GLU A 249 18.75 12.04 28.53
N ASP A 250 19.38 12.56 27.48
CA ASP A 250 19.87 13.95 27.39
C ASP A 250 18.75 15.02 27.41
N LEU A 251 17.56 14.70 26.89
CA LEU A 251 16.41 15.60 26.84
C LEU A 251 15.63 15.59 28.15
N GLU A 252 15.59 14.47 28.89
CA GLU A 252 14.92 14.41 30.19
C GLU A 252 15.56 15.35 31.23
N ALA A 253 16.87 15.60 31.11
CA ALA A 253 17.62 16.50 31.99
C ALA A 253 17.29 18.00 31.77
N ALA A 254 16.71 18.39 30.62
CA ALA A 254 16.44 19.78 30.25
C ALA A 254 14.94 20.11 30.27
N SER A 255 14.32 20.02 31.45
CA SER A 255 12.85 19.95 31.66
C SER A 255 12.00 20.92 30.81
N ASP A 256 12.27 22.22 30.82
CA ASP A 256 11.39 23.20 30.15
C ASP A 256 11.59 23.24 28.62
N VAL A 257 12.84 23.12 28.16
CA VAL A 257 13.17 23.09 26.73
C VAL A 257 12.68 21.78 26.12
N ALA A 258 12.87 20.66 26.82
CA ALA A 258 12.41 19.36 26.38
C ALA A 258 10.88 19.30 26.27
N ARG A 259 10.15 19.84 27.26
CA ARG A 259 8.67 19.93 27.17
C ARG A 259 8.21 20.80 26.00
N ALA A 260 8.87 21.93 25.74
CA ALA A 260 8.55 22.77 24.59
C ALA A 260 8.82 22.06 23.24
N VAL A 261 9.94 21.32 23.15
CA VAL A 261 10.29 20.50 21.97
C VAL A 261 9.30 19.36 21.78
N LEU A 262 8.89 18.69 22.86
CA LEU A 262 7.86 17.65 22.83
C LEU A 262 6.56 18.17 22.26
N VAL A 263 5.99 19.24 22.84
CA VAL A 263 4.72 19.82 22.38
C VAL A 263 4.78 20.18 20.89
N LYS A 264 5.92 20.71 20.42
CA LYS A 264 6.11 21.05 19.00
C LYS A 264 6.18 19.81 18.09
N ASN A 265 6.70 18.69 18.58
CA ASN A 265 6.87 17.45 17.82
C ASN A 265 5.74 16.43 18.03
N THR A 266 4.82 16.71 18.95
CA THR A 266 3.63 15.90 19.18
C THR A 266 2.72 15.92 17.96
N LYS A 267 2.48 14.73 17.41
CA LYS A 267 1.55 14.49 16.32
C LYS A 267 0.22 13.99 16.89
N PRO A 268 -0.92 14.57 16.49
CA PRO A 268 -2.22 14.07 16.92
C PRO A 268 -2.46 12.67 16.36
N ALA A 269 -3.01 11.80 17.21
CA ALA A 269 -3.34 10.42 16.87
C ALA A 269 -4.64 9.96 17.52
N LEU A 270 -5.20 8.88 16.97
CA LEU A 270 -6.27 8.11 17.57
C LEU A 270 -5.70 6.79 18.05
N MET A 271 -5.89 6.50 19.32
CA MET A 271 -5.45 5.28 19.97
C MET A 271 -6.61 4.29 20.07
N GLN A 272 -6.36 3.04 19.74
CA GLN A 272 -7.25 1.92 20.03
C GLN A 272 -6.49 0.87 20.83
N ILE A 273 -7.20 0.15 21.69
CA ILE A 273 -6.65 -0.98 22.44
C ILE A 273 -7.52 -2.21 22.19
N GLU A 274 -6.88 -3.34 22.01
CA GLU A 274 -7.52 -4.61 21.71
C GLU A 274 -6.83 -5.72 22.50
N LEU A 275 -7.61 -6.57 23.15
CA LEU A 275 -7.11 -7.82 23.71
C LEU A 275 -7.29 -8.90 22.64
N ARG A 276 -6.18 -9.44 22.14
CA ARG A 276 -6.21 -10.53 21.17
C ARG A 276 -6.04 -11.86 21.89
N ASP A 277 -6.95 -12.77 21.60
CA ASP A 277 -6.85 -14.15 22.06
C ASP A 277 -5.58 -14.83 21.51
N PRO A 278 -4.97 -15.74 22.27
CA PRO A 278 -3.78 -16.46 21.84
C PRO A 278 -4.07 -17.28 20.55
N ASP A 279 -3.11 -17.29 19.63
CA ASP A 279 -3.24 -18.05 18.38
C ASP A 279 -3.03 -19.56 18.62
N GLU A 280 -2.27 -19.94 19.65
CA GLU A 280 -1.98 -21.32 20.04
C GLU A 280 -2.48 -21.65 21.47
N GLU A 281 -2.89 -22.90 21.67
CA GLU A 281 -3.37 -23.40 22.96
C GLU A 281 -2.21 -23.44 23.98
N GLY A 282 -2.22 -22.51 24.93
CA GLY A 282 -1.18 -22.36 25.97
C GLY A 282 -0.55 -20.98 26.02
N ASP A 283 -0.72 -20.16 24.98
CA ASP A 283 -0.25 -18.77 24.97
C ASP A 283 -1.15 -17.86 25.82
N LEU A 284 -0.57 -16.77 26.32
CA LEU A 284 -1.32 -15.73 27.01
C LEU A 284 -1.94 -14.75 26.00
N PRO A 285 -3.11 -14.17 26.31
CA PRO A 285 -3.70 -13.13 25.48
C PRO A 285 -2.76 -11.94 25.35
N GLN A 286 -2.68 -11.39 24.14
CA GLN A 286 -1.80 -10.27 23.83
C GLN A 286 -2.57 -8.96 23.85
N LEU A 287 -2.03 -7.97 24.56
CA LEU A 287 -2.58 -6.63 24.56
C LEU A 287 -1.97 -5.82 23.41
N ARG A 288 -2.82 -5.41 22.46
CA ARG A 288 -2.42 -4.66 21.28
C ARG A 288 -2.92 -3.22 21.36
N LEU A 289 -2.04 -2.30 21.01
CA LEU A 289 -2.32 -0.88 20.97
C LEU A 289 -2.04 -0.36 19.56
N TYR A 290 -3.02 0.32 18.97
CA TYR A 290 -2.90 0.91 17.64
C TYR A 290 -2.94 2.43 17.74
N LEU A 291 -1.90 3.10 17.24
CA LEU A 291 -1.81 4.55 17.14
C LEU A 291 -1.97 4.96 15.68
N TRP A 292 -3.13 5.51 15.35
CA TRP A 292 -3.44 6.01 14.01
C TRP A 292 -3.12 7.49 13.94
N LYS A 293 -2.28 7.90 12.99
CA LYS A 293 -2.00 9.33 12.80
C LYS A 293 -3.28 10.04 12.36
N ALA A 294 -3.68 11.13 13.01
CA ALA A 294 -5.03 11.69 12.85
C ALA A 294 -5.34 12.15 11.42
N ASP A 295 -4.36 12.71 10.70
CA ASP A 295 -4.48 13.12 9.29
C ASP A 295 -4.46 11.93 8.29
N MET A 296 -4.20 10.72 8.78
CA MET A 296 -4.28 9.46 8.04
C MET A 296 -5.60 8.71 8.30
N VAL A 297 -6.45 9.18 9.21
CA VAL A 297 -7.73 8.51 9.43
C VAL A 297 -8.74 9.07 8.43
N THR A 298 -9.20 8.19 7.55
CA THR A 298 -10.26 8.49 6.59
C THR A 298 -11.27 7.37 6.59
N GLY A 299 -12.51 7.70 6.25
CA GLY A 299 -13.63 6.79 6.30
C GLY A 299 -14.63 7.15 5.23
N VAL A 300 -15.33 6.14 4.72
CA VAL A 300 -16.45 6.31 3.81
C VAL A 300 -17.64 5.62 4.44
N VAL A 301 -18.71 6.39 4.63
CA VAL A 301 -20.01 5.87 5.03
C VAL A 301 -20.99 6.00 3.88
N GLU A 302 -21.71 4.92 3.62
CA GLU A 302 -22.87 4.95 2.73
C GLU A 302 -24.11 5.23 3.59
N VAL A 303 -24.93 6.18 3.15
CA VAL A 303 -26.18 6.56 3.81
C VAL A 303 -27.34 6.37 2.86
N ASP A 304 -28.47 5.88 3.37
CA ASP A 304 -29.70 5.79 2.59
C ASP A 304 -30.40 7.16 2.47
N ARG A 305 -31.56 7.16 1.78
CA ARG A 305 -32.41 8.35 1.61
C ARG A 305 -32.94 8.93 2.93
N ASN A 306 -32.87 8.17 4.03
CA ASN A 306 -33.31 8.59 5.36
C ASN A 306 -32.12 9.00 6.26
N LEU A 307 -30.92 9.14 5.68
CA LEU A 307 -29.67 9.45 6.40
C LEU A 307 -29.22 8.36 7.38
N VAL A 308 -29.66 7.11 7.17
CA VAL A 308 -29.22 5.97 7.97
C VAL A 308 -27.97 5.37 7.34
N VAL A 309 -26.93 5.11 8.14
CA VAL A 309 -25.71 4.45 7.67
C VAL A 309 -26.04 3.01 7.27
N THR A 310 -25.87 2.69 5.99
CA THR A 310 -26.09 1.34 5.42
C THR A 310 -24.80 0.56 5.31
N LYS A 311 -23.68 1.25 5.08
CA LYS A 311 -22.34 0.66 5.01
C LYS A 311 -21.33 1.54 5.75
N PRO A 312 -20.70 1.05 6.84
CA PRO A 312 -19.84 1.87 7.68
C PRO A 312 -18.42 2.02 7.16
N ALA A 313 -17.98 1.25 6.15
CA ALA A 313 -16.63 1.37 5.58
C ALA A 313 -16.61 0.87 4.13
N CYS A 314 -15.73 1.43 3.30
CA CYS A 314 -15.52 0.94 1.93
C CYS A 314 -14.54 -0.26 1.88
N CYS A 315 -13.54 -0.30 2.75
CA CYS A 315 -12.56 -1.38 2.91
C CYS A 315 -11.80 -1.25 4.24
N ALA A 316 -10.90 -2.20 4.54
CA ALA A 316 -10.14 -2.23 5.79
C ALA A 316 -9.18 -1.04 5.97
N LEU A 317 -8.72 -0.40 4.89
CA LEU A 317 -7.83 0.77 4.98
C LEU A 317 -8.55 2.07 5.37
N HIS A 318 -9.88 2.10 5.36
CA HIS A 318 -10.69 3.29 5.63
C HIS A 318 -11.72 3.03 6.74
N PRO A 319 -11.27 2.80 7.99
CA PRO A 319 -12.17 2.46 9.09
C PRO A 319 -12.95 3.67 9.59
N SER A 320 -14.17 3.88 9.10
CA SER A 320 -14.94 5.07 9.48
C SER A 320 -15.32 5.16 10.95
N GLY A 321 -15.34 4.03 11.69
CA GLY A 321 -15.61 4.03 13.14
C GLY A 321 -14.66 4.95 13.92
N MET A 322 -13.42 5.08 13.44
CA MET A 322 -12.41 5.97 14.02
C MET A 322 -12.76 7.45 13.92
N LEU A 323 -13.57 7.84 12.92
CA LEU A 323 -13.98 9.24 12.74
C LEU A 323 -15.04 9.68 13.74
N PHE A 324 -15.81 8.73 14.28
CA PHE A 324 -16.97 9.01 15.14
C PHE A 324 -16.73 8.68 16.61
N GLY A 325 -15.49 8.30 16.97
CA GLY A 325 -15.06 8.01 18.34
C GLY A 325 -15.42 9.09 19.35
#